data_AF-A0A7R9HT26-F1
#
_entry.id   AF-A0A7R9HT26-F1
#
_cell.length_a   1.000
_cell.length_b   1.000
_cell.length_c   1.000
_cell.angle_alpha   90.00
_cell.angle_beta   90.00
_cell.angle_gamma   90.00
#
_symmetry.space_group_name_H-M   'P 1'
#
loop_
_entity.id
_entity.type
_entity.pdbx_description
1 polymer ?
#
loop_
_entity_poly.entity_id
_entity_poly.type
_entity_poly.pdbx_seq_one_letter_code
_entity_poly.pdbx_strand_id
1 'polypeptide(L)'
;MAEMCCDSSFCKSAGLLLGMWLYMGQGTSAYQSPILTLLAHQAGSQLVRPFSKLVGFGPGQSPVSRLHLTWLMLGFNTTSTRLLRHWAHTVVCYCDGHCPDDQSNGTCVGQPGSHCFSAVEEVINAETGMIEIERTYGCLPPDERGFMQCKLAFCKTIADECQPFLQRFQTSKPMTPYLFEAVEKLLRYLMNRCVKPDLMKCTGPKLLSIDTKKSENLILSKNIDIGFATKRLLGETAITVTERQKLEFIHECRSMLTTMIAKLQEKSPLKQKAVRGLSSLDPCVIQHSPQLAQKRFSFLLEELNHANIINDVLAENAKKEYLHFCNLKKSELQEIFRPCDQFSDEVGLDTIYGSFLIGEANYKHLWEVIKICLVLSHGNATVEGGFSVNKSLLVENMHEKTVIAQRHIHDEIQEAGGIKNIHISKKMLDYVRGARKRYHEYLEMKKQEKSEKDKKKAEKRKLDIQVKDLEGERKKLMMATEEKREAIDVELQELKKKQASLY
;
A
#
# COMPACT_ATOMS: atom_id res chain seq x y z
N MET A 1 -13.37 13.17 6.80
CA MET A 1 -14.68 12.73 6.27
C MET A 1 -14.50 11.29 5.84
N ALA A 2 -15.17 10.35 6.51
CA ALA A 2 -15.03 8.91 6.27
C ALA A 2 -16.00 8.50 5.15
N GLU A 3 -15.51 7.78 4.13
CA GLU A 3 -16.35 7.10 3.15
C GLU A 3 -17.19 6.04 3.89
N MET A 4 -18.51 6.12 3.75
CA MET A 4 -19.44 5.10 4.25
C MET A 4 -19.60 4.00 3.18
N CYS A 5 -20.05 2.82 3.59
CA CYS A 5 -20.47 1.75 2.67
C CYS A 5 -21.73 1.14 3.26
N CYS A 6 -22.88 1.36 2.63
CA CYS A 6 -24.16 0.75 3.01
C CYS A 6 -24.39 -0.56 2.22
N ASP A 7 -24.96 -1.52 2.94
CA ASP A 7 -25.52 -2.81 2.51
C ASP A 7 -24.63 -4.01 2.14
N SER A 8 -25.27 -5.19 2.12
CA SER A 8 -24.86 -6.62 2.20
C SER A 8 -23.46 -7.12 1.72
N SER A 9 -22.65 -6.25 1.15
CA SER A 9 -21.28 -6.46 0.68
C SER A 9 -20.20 -6.03 1.70
N PHE A 10 -20.56 -5.74 2.95
CA PHE A 10 -19.66 -5.27 4.04
C PHE A 10 -18.31 -6.03 4.15
N CYS A 11 -18.28 -7.33 3.86
CA CYS A 11 -17.05 -8.14 3.86
C CYS A 11 -16.22 -8.06 2.57
N LYS A 12 -16.83 -7.72 1.43
CA LYS A 12 -16.17 -7.56 0.13
C LYS A 12 -15.58 -6.15 -0.03
N SER A 13 -16.34 -5.10 0.33
CA SER A 13 -15.94 -3.70 0.09
C SER A 13 -14.80 -3.21 0.99
N ALA A 14 -14.75 -3.64 2.26
CA ALA A 14 -13.58 -3.42 3.13
C ALA A 14 -12.35 -4.22 2.64
N GLY A 15 -12.58 -5.38 2.03
CA GLY A 15 -11.57 -6.18 1.33
C GLY A 15 -11.11 -5.58 -0.01
N LEU A 16 -11.91 -4.70 -0.64
CA LEU A 16 -11.61 -4.00 -1.89
C LEU A 16 -10.85 -2.69 -1.69
N LEU A 17 -11.03 -1.97 -0.58
CA LEU A 17 -10.23 -0.76 -0.31
C LEU A 17 -8.78 -1.12 0.09
N LEU A 18 -8.59 -2.21 0.84
CA LEU A 18 -7.27 -2.83 1.05
C LEU A 18 -6.83 -3.70 -0.15
N GLY A 19 -7.80 -4.25 -0.89
CA GLY A 19 -7.61 -5.08 -2.06
C GLY A 19 -7.11 -4.31 -3.28
N MET A 20 -7.66 -3.13 -3.59
CA MET A 20 -7.19 -2.23 -4.65
C MET A 20 -5.74 -1.79 -4.39
N TRP A 21 -5.33 -1.67 -3.13
CA TRP A 21 -3.93 -1.43 -2.76
C TRP A 21 -3.03 -2.68 -2.95
N LEU A 22 -3.57 -3.89 -2.79
CA LEU A 22 -2.84 -5.15 -3.04
C LEU A 22 -2.95 -5.68 -4.49
N TYR A 23 -3.87 -5.15 -5.32
CA TYR A 23 -4.19 -5.63 -6.67
C TYR A 23 -3.57 -4.78 -7.79
N MET A 24 -3.04 -3.59 -7.52
CA MET A 24 -2.19 -2.85 -8.48
C MET A 24 -0.77 -3.45 -8.63
N GLY A 25 -0.69 -4.79 -8.60
CA GLY A 25 0.50 -5.61 -8.83
C GLY A 25 0.58 -6.20 -10.24
N GLN A 26 -0.29 -5.84 -11.18
CA GLN A 26 -0.13 -6.16 -12.59
C GLN A 26 -0.48 -4.95 -13.45
N GLY A 27 0.47 -4.53 -14.28
CA GLY A 27 0.32 -3.36 -15.12
C GLY A 27 -0.77 -3.55 -16.17
N THR A 28 -1.81 -2.71 -16.10
CA THR A 28 -2.63 -2.29 -17.24
C THR A 28 -3.08 -0.86 -17.03
N SER A 29 -3.09 -0.10 -18.12
CA SER A 29 -3.31 1.35 -18.19
C SER A 29 -4.77 1.80 -18.00
N ALA A 30 -4.92 3.05 -17.53
CA ALA A 30 -6.12 3.91 -17.58
C ALA A 30 -7.26 3.49 -16.63
N TYR A 31 -7.96 4.33 -15.88
CA TYR A 31 -8.35 5.74 -16.02
C TYR A 31 -8.21 6.48 -14.67
N GLN A 32 -7.99 7.80 -14.73
CA GLN A 32 -7.98 8.71 -13.58
C GLN A 32 -9.36 8.85 -12.92
N SER A 33 -9.41 8.82 -11.58
CA SER A 33 -10.54 9.33 -10.79
C SER A 33 -10.23 10.76 -10.29
N PRO A 34 -11.17 11.73 -10.41
CA PRO A 34 -10.93 13.15 -10.12
C PRO A 34 -10.85 13.53 -8.62
N ILE A 35 -10.95 12.57 -7.68
CA ILE A 35 -11.06 12.86 -6.24
C ILE A 35 -9.72 13.29 -5.60
N LEU A 36 -8.57 12.97 -6.19
CA LEU A 36 -7.27 13.38 -5.68
C LEU A 36 -6.95 14.88 -5.84
N THR A 37 -7.80 15.65 -6.55
CA THR A 37 -7.58 17.09 -6.77
C THR A 37 -8.23 17.97 -5.69
N LEU A 38 -9.18 17.44 -4.89
CA LEU A 38 -9.85 18.24 -3.86
C LEU A 38 -9.18 18.18 -2.47
N LEU A 39 -8.45 17.10 -2.17
CA LEU A 39 -7.80 16.93 -0.86
C LEU A 39 -6.50 17.73 -0.71
N ALA A 40 -5.93 18.23 -1.81
CA ALA A 40 -4.75 19.09 -1.79
C ALA A 40 -5.07 20.58 -1.53
N HIS A 41 -6.34 21.00 -1.54
CA HIS A 41 -6.72 22.41 -1.39
C HIS A 41 -7.24 22.82 0.00
N GLN A 42 -7.42 21.87 0.93
CA GLN A 42 -7.84 22.18 2.32
C GLN A 42 -6.77 21.95 3.39
N ALA A 43 -5.61 21.39 3.04
CA ALA A 43 -4.48 21.21 3.97
C ALA A 43 -3.37 22.27 3.80
N GLY A 44 -3.54 23.25 2.89
CA GLY A 44 -2.53 24.25 2.52
C GLY A 44 -2.87 25.70 2.86
N SER A 45 -3.77 25.93 3.83
CA SER A 45 -4.19 27.29 4.19
C SER A 45 -4.26 27.49 5.70
N GLN A 46 -3.17 27.19 6.41
CA GLN A 46 -2.76 27.98 7.57
C GLN A 46 -1.23 28.06 7.60
N LEU A 47 -0.74 29.29 7.75
CA LEU A 47 0.63 29.75 7.99
C LEU A 47 1.45 30.27 6.78
N VAL A 48 1.71 31.58 6.91
CA VAL A 48 2.76 32.44 6.33
C VAL A 48 2.43 33.15 5.01
N ARG A 49 1.81 34.33 5.13
CA ARG A 49 2.28 35.53 4.40
C ARG A 49 2.36 36.75 5.34
N PRO A 50 3.33 37.66 5.10
CA PRO A 50 3.78 38.64 6.06
C PRO A 50 2.93 39.91 5.99
N PHE A 51 2.64 40.51 7.15
CA PHE A 51 2.22 41.90 7.22
C PHE A 51 3.12 42.65 8.20
N SER A 52 3.88 43.57 7.63
CA SER A 52 4.65 44.57 8.34
C SER A 52 3.79 45.83 8.57
N LYS A 53 4.08 46.50 9.69
CA LYS A 53 3.69 47.85 10.13
C LYS A 53 2.23 48.04 10.61
N LEU A 54 2.07 48.26 11.91
CA LEU A 54 1.95 49.61 12.50
C LEU A 54 1.78 49.54 14.04
N VAL A 55 2.65 50.28 14.76
CA VAL A 55 2.55 50.74 16.17
C VAL A 55 2.59 49.64 17.25
N GLY A 56 3.42 49.61 18.29
CA GLY A 56 4.26 50.59 18.98
C GLY A 56 4.16 50.31 20.49
N PHE A 57 5.31 50.27 21.20
CA PHE A 57 5.52 50.11 22.66
C PHE A 57 5.64 48.67 23.24
N GLY A 58 6.82 48.37 23.78
CA GLY A 58 7.05 47.31 24.79
C GLY A 58 7.13 47.91 26.21
N PRO A 59 7.90 47.35 27.15
CA PRO A 59 8.10 45.94 27.53
C PRO A 59 7.73 45.70 29.01
N GLY A 60 7.61 44.45 29.49
CA GLY A 60 7.58 44.22 30.94
C GLY A 60 7.13 42.85 31.43
N GLN A 61 8.12 42.00 31.71
CA GLN A 61 8.19 41.05 32.84
C GLN A 61 7.21 39.86 32.93
N SER A 62 7.81 38.67 32.88
CA SER A 62 7.38 37.44 33.56
C SER A 62 7.44 37.64 35.11
N PRO A 63 6.90 36.78 36.02
CA PRO A 63 6.98 35.32 35.93
C PRO A 63 5.83 34.48 36.57
N VAL A 64 5.80 33.20 36.17
CA VAL A 64 5.67 31.97 36.99
C VAL A 64 4.82 32.03 38.26
N SER A 65 3.80 31.16 38.39
CA SER A 65 3.74 30.06 39.37
C SER A 65 2.35 29.39 39.47
N ARG A 66 2.38 28.20 40.08
CA ARG A 66 1.45 27.08 40.09
C ARG A 66 0.21 27.24 41.00
N LEU A 67 -0.83 26.49 40.61
CA LEU A 67 -1.77 25.68 41.43
C LEU A 67 -2.41 26.32 42.68
N HIS A 68 -3.75 26.36 42.71
CA HIS A 68 -4.52 25.72 43.78
C HIS A 68 -5.96 25.42 43.34
N LEU A 69 -6.36 24.15 43.46
CA LEU A 69 -7.75 23.70 43.41
C LEU A 69 -8.47 24.12 44.71
N THR A 70 -9.70 24.62 44.58
CA THR A 70 -10.76 24.38 45.57
C THR A 70 -12.12 24.30 44.88
N TRP A 71 -12.78 23.18 45.10
CA TRP A 71 -14.19 22.92 44.79
C TRP A 71 -15.08 23.64 45.82
N LEU A 72 -16.15 24.28 45.37
CA LEU A 72 -17.29 24.63 46.22
C LEU A 72 -18.58 24.49 45.41
N MET A 73 -19.31 23.43 45.74
CA MET A 73 -20.68 23.15 45.31
C MET A 73 -21.63 24.03 46.11
N LEU A 74 -22.46 24.83 45.43
CA LEU A 74 -23.72 25.33 45.98
C LEU A 74 -24.81 25.11 44.93
N GLY A 75 -25.74 24.22 45.25
CA GLY A 75 -26.96 24.01 44.47
C GLY A 75 -28.00 25.07 44.80
N PHE A 76 -28.78 25.45 43.79
CA PHE A 76 -30.12 25.99 43.98
C PHE A 76 -31.04 25.44 42.89
N ASN A 77 -32.23 25.07 43.32
CA ASN A 77 -33.25 24.36 42.57
C ASN A 77 -34.29 25.35 42.04
N THR A 78 -34.98 24.94 40.97
CA THR A 78 -36.29 25.39 40.47
C THR A 78 -36.43 26.59 39.51
N THR A 79 -37.00 26.23 38.35
CA THR A 79 -37.95 26.98 37.49
C THR A 79 -37.44 28.19 36.70
N SER A 80 -36.98 27.92 35.47
CA SER A 80 -37.37 28.72 34.31
C SER A 80 -37.36 27.85 33.04
N THR A 81 -38.49 27.21 32.77
CA THR A 81 -38.82 26.66 31.46
C THR A 81 -39.21 27.82 30.53
N ARG A 82 -38.25 28.34 29.76
CA ARG A 82 -38.51 28.89 28.40
C ARG A 82 -37.21 29.27 27.69
N LEU A 83 -37.07 28.72 26.48
CA LEU A 83 -36.24 29.19 25.37
C LEU A 83 -34.74 28.88 25.41
N LEU A 84 -34.39 27.59 25.35
CA LEU A 84 -33.23 27.16 24.56
C LEU A 84 -33.74 26.44 23.31
N ARG A 85 -34.09 27.19 22.27
CA ARG A 85 -34.12 26.67 20.90
C ARG A 85 -32.71 26.20 20.61
N HIS A 86 -32.49 24.88 20.68
CA HIS A 86 -31.30 24.26 20.12
C HIS A 86 -31.23 24.67 18.65
N TRP A 87 -30.11 25.30 18.25
CA TRP A 87 -29.78 25.47 16.84
C TRP A 87 -29.46 24.08 16.28
N ALA A 88 -30.51 23.41 15.83
CA ALA A 88 -30.42 22.11 15.23
C ALA A 88 -29.98 22.35 13.77
N HIS A 89 -28.67 22.33 13.52
CA HIS A 89 -28.13 22.55 12.18
C HIS A 89 -28.55 21.40 11.25
N THR A 90 -29.24 21.72 10.16
CA THR A 90 -29.53 20.82 9.04
C THR A 90 -28.24 20.54 8.27
N VAL A 91 -27.99 19.27 7.92
CA VAL A 91 -26.82 18.86 7.13
C VAL A 91 -27.17 18.91 5.65
N VAL A 92 -26.24 19.36 4.81
CA VAL A 92 -26.38 19.30 3.34
C VAL A 92 -25.34 18.31 2.82
N CYS A 93 -25.79 17.32 2.05
CA CYS A 93 -24.95 16.24 1.53
C CYS A 93 -25.02 16.19 0.01
N TYR A 94 -23.96 15.70 -0.63
CA TYR A 94 -24.01 15.31 -2.05
C TYR A 94 -24.88 14.06 -2.20
N CYS A 95 -25.71 14.01 -3.24
CA CYS A 95 -26.50 12.84 -3.59
C CYS A 95 -26.40 12.54 -5.09
N ASP A 96 -26.33 11.25 -5.42
CA ASP A 96 -26.22 10.73 -6.78
C ASP A 96 -26.86 9.33 -6.79
N GLY A 97 -27.74 9.07 -7.76
CA GLY A 97 -28.55 7.84 -7.87
C GLY A 97 -29.85 7.79 -7.03
N HIS A 98 -29.87 8.34 -5.81
CA HIS A 98 -31.04 8.35 -4.92
C HIS A 98 -31.22 9.70 -4.19
N CYS A 99 -31.41 10.80 -4.94
CA CYS A 99 -31.78 12.09 -4.35
C CYS A 99 -33.29 12.12 -4.01
N PRO A 100 -33.69 12.68 -2.85
CA PRO A 100 -35.10 13.00 -2.59
C PRO A 100 -35.65 13.96 -3.65
N ASP A 101 -36.85 13.69 -4.15
CA ASP A 101 -37.60 14.50 -5.13
C ASP A 101 -36.92 14.73 -6.50
N ASP A 102 -35.99 13.85 -6.92
CA ASP A 102 -35.26 13.95 -8.21
C ASP A 102 -34.61 15.34 -8.45
N GLN A 103 -34.21 16.03 -7.38
CA GLN A 103 -33.68 17.39 -7.51
C GLN A 103 -32.36 17.40 -8.29
N SER A 104 -32.32 18.21 -9.36
CA SER A 104 -31.22 18.29 -10.34
C SER A 104 -29.91 18.88 -9.81
N ASN A 105 -29.84 19.26 -8.52
CA ASN A 105 -28.69 19.96 -7.93
C ASN A 105 -27.70 19.02 -7.23
N GLY A 106 -27.91 17.71 -7.30
CA GLY A 106 -27.00 16.68 -6.75
C GLY A 106 -26.78 16.81 -5.24
N THR A 107 -27.74 17.36 -4.51
CA THR A 107 -27.64 17.59 -3.07
C THR A 107 -28.95 17.28 -2.37
N CYS A 108 -28.85 16.77 -1.14
CA CYS A 108 -29.98 16.52 -0.26
C CYS A 108 -29.78 17.29 1.05
N VAL A 109 -30.88 17.67 1.70
CA VAL A 109 -30.85 18.37 2.99
C VAL A 109 -31.46 17.43 4.04
N GLY A 110 -30.63 16.98 4.96
CA GLY A 110 -31.05 16.14 6.07
C GLY A 110 -31.64 16.98 7.21
N GLN A 111 -32.66 16.44 7.88
CA GLN A 111 -33.19 17.00 9.12
C GLN A 111 -32.08 17.12 10.18
N PRO A 112 -32.22 17.99 11.19
CA PRO A 112 -31.19 18.13 12.21
C PRO A 112 -30.83 16.80 12.89
N GLY A 113 -29.54 16.46 12.90
CA GLY A 113 -29.04 15.15 13.35
C GLY A 113 -28.87 14.08 12.27
N SER A 114 -29.15 14.40 11.00
CA SER A 114 -28.87 13.53 9.85
C SER A 114 -27.37 13.45 9.53
N HIS A 115 -26.98 12.45 8.74
CA HIS A 115 -25.59 12.26 8.29
C HIS A 115 -25.51 12.09 6.77
N CYS A 116 -24.39 12.49 6.17
CA CYS A 116 -24.11 12.19 4.77
C CYS A 116 -23.57 10.77 4.65
N PHE A 117 -24.04 10.00 3.67
CA PHE A 117 -23.48 8.69 3.35
C PHE A 117 -22.92 8.65 1.92
N SER A 118 -22.00 7.71 1.73
CA SER A 118 -21.61 7.16 0.44
C SER A 118 -21.81 5.64 0.55
N ALA A 119 -22.13 4.95 -0.53
CA ALA A 119 -22.17 3.50 -0.59
C ALA A 119 -21.53 3.01 -1.88
N VAL A 120 -21.01 1.79 -1.84
CA VAL A 120 -20.22 1.20 -2.93
C VAL A 120 -20.70 -0.21 -3.18
N GLU A 121 -21.18 -0.48 -4.39
CA GLU A 121 -21.70 -1.77 -4.82
C GLU A 121 -20.95 -2.30 -6.06
N GLU A 122 -20.80 -3.62 -6.13
CA GLU A 122 -20.28 -4.31 -7.32
C GLU A 122 -21.47 -4.71 -8.19
N VAL A 123 -21.60 -4.08 -9.35
CA VAL A 123 -22.66 -4.34 -10.34
C VAL A 123 -22.05 -4.90 -11.61
N ILE A 124 -22.73 -5.86 -12.22
CA ILE A 124 -22.32 -6.41 -13.52
C ILE A 124 -22.89 -5.48 -14.58
N ASN A 125 -22.02 -4.80 -15.32
CA ASN A 125 -22.43 -3.96 -16.43
C ASN A 125 -23.01 -4.88 -17.53
N ALA A 126 -24.30 -4.70 -17.83
CA ALA A 126 -25.05 -5.55 -18.74
C ALA A 126 -24.53 -5.50 -20.20
N GLU A 127 -23.81 -4.45 -20.58
CA GLU A 127 -23.25 -4.28 -21.92
C GLU A 127 -21.86 -4.90 -22.06
N THR A 128 -21.02 -4.81 -21.02
CA THR A 128 -19.63 -5.28 -21.05
C THR A 128 -19.44 -6.65 -20.41
N GLY A 129 -20.40 -7.11 -19.59
CA GLY A 129 -20.31 -8.32 -18.79
C GLY A 129 -19.24 -8.26 -17.68
N MET A 130 -18.67 -7.08 -17.43
CA MET A 130 -17.62 -6.87 -16.43
C MET A 130 -18.22 -6.38 -15.10
N ILE A 131 -17.54 -6.71 -14.01
CA ILE A 131 -17.89 -6.19 -12.68
C ILE A 131 -17.36 -4.75 -12.60
N GLU A 132 -18.27 -3.81 -12.44
CA GLU A 132 -18.01 -2.38 -12.23
C GLU A 132 -18.44 -1.97 -10.82
N ILE A 133 -17.79 -0.93 -10.30
CA ILE A 133 -18.06 -0.40 -8.97
C ILE A 133 -18.97 0.82 -9.12
N GLU A 134 -20.20 0.71 -8.65
CA GLU A 134 -21.15 1.82 -8.60
C GLU A 134 -21.14 2.47 -7.21
N ARG A 135 -21.17 3.80 -7.18
CA ARG A 135 -21.14 4.60 -5.95
C ARG A 135 -22.41 5.42 -5.83
N THR A 136 -23.11 5.29 -4.72
CA THR A 136 -24.29 6.10 -4.41
C THR A 136 -24.00 7.03 -3.23
N TYR A 137 -24.71 8.15 -3.16
CA TYR A 137 -24.52 9.18 -2.13
C TYR A 137 -25.87 9.72 -1.68
N GLY A 138 -25.96 10.15 -0.41
CA GLY A 138 -27.20 10.75 0.06
C GLY A 138 -27.23 11.17 1.52
N CYS A 139 -28.44 11.45 1.99
CA CYS A 139 -28.75 11.89 3.35
C CYS A 139 -29.39 10.74 4.11
N LEU A 140 -28.75 10.34 5.19
CA LEU A 140 -29.27 9.35 6.11
C LEU A 140 -30.12 10.07 7.19
N PRO A 141 -31.40 9.72 7.36
CA PRO A 141 -32.28 10.37 8.32
C PRO A 141 -31.75 10.23 9.75
N PRO A 142 -32.13 11.15 10.65
CA PRO A 142 -31.66 11.12 12.02
C PRO A 142 -31.99 9.80 12.68
N ASP A 143 -33.11 9.15 12.36
CA ASP A 143 -33.65 7.97 13.07
C ASP A 143 -33.00 6.64 12.63
N GLU A 144 -32.18 6.65 11.57
CA GLU A 144 -31.33 5.53 11.16
C GLU A 144 -30.08 5.43 12.06
N ARG A 145 -30.28 5.59 13.38
CA ARG A 145 -29.26 5.75 14.43
C ARG A 145 -28.53 4.46 14.75
N GLY A 146 -29.13 3.30 14.47
CA GLY A 146 -28.73 2.06 15.11
C GLY A 146 -27.45 1.45 14.58
N PHE A 147 -27.57 0.84 13.41
CA PHE A 147 -26.63 -0.18 12.97
C PHE A 147 -25.46 0.40 12.17
N MET A 148 -25.70 1.46 11.39
CA MET A 148 -24.67 2.14 10.62
C MET A 148 -23.67 2.87 11.50
N GLN A 149 -24.11 3.46 12.62
CA GLN A 149 -23.21 4.07 13.60
C GLN A 149 -22.34 3.00 14.27
N CYS A 150 -22.89 1.81 14.54
CA CYS A 150 -22.12 0.67 15.05
C CYS A 150 -21.09 0.18 14.02
N LYS A 151 -21.46 0.03 12.74
CA LYS A 151 -20.55 -0.32 11.65
C LYS A 151 -19.41 0.70 11.53
N LEU A 152 -19.73 1.99 11.51
CA LEU A 152 -18.75 3.06 11.44
C LEU A 152 -17.80 3.07 12.65
N ALA A 153 -18.35 2.94 13.86
CA ALA A 153 -17.55 2.89 15.09
C ALA A 153 -16.58 1.69 15.09
N PHE A 154 -17.04 0.54 14.62
CA PHE A 154 -16.21 -0.66 14.48
C PHE A 154 -15.10 -0.44 13.45
N CYS A 155 -15.45 -0.03 12.23
CA CYS A 155 -14.48 0.25 11.16
C CYS A 155 -13.46 1.30 11.59
N LYS A 156 -13.90 2.36 12.29
CA LYS A 156 -13.02 3.38 12.84
C LYS A 156 -12.01 2.78 13.81
N THR A 157 -12.45 1.88 14.70
CA THR A 157 -11.52 1.27 15.66
C THR A 157 -10.46 0.41 14.95
N ILE A 158 -10.83 -0.31 13.89
CA ILE A 158 -9.86 -1.06 13.08
C ILE A 158 -8.93 -0.12 12.30
N ALA A 159 -9.46 0.98 11.77
CA ALA A 159 -8.66 2.01 11.09
C ALA A 159 -7.64 2.64 12.05
N ASP A 160 -8.04 2.98 13.27
CA ASP A 160 -7.18 3.53 14.31
C ASP A 160 -6.06 2.54 14.71
N GLU A 161 -6.30 1.21 14.63
CA GLU A 161 -5.26 0.18 14.84
C GLU A 161 -4.29 0.07 13.65
N CYS A 162 -4.76 0.29 12.43
CA CYS A 162 -3.93 0.21 11.22
C CYS A 162 -3.15 1.49 10.95
N GLN A 163 -3.69 2.64 11.34
CA GLN A 163 -3.16 3.96 11.03
C GLN A 163 -1.71 4.16 11.49
N PRO A 164 -1.28 3.76 12.71
CA PRO A 164 0.12 3.92 13.13
C PRO A 164 1.10 3.18 12.22
N PHE A 165 0.72 1.99 11.73
CA PHE A 165 1.51 1.27 10.74
C PHE A 165 1.58 2.08 9.44
N LEU A 166 0.42 2.49 8.90
CA LEU A 166 0.37 3.21 7.62
C LEU A 166 1.19 4.51 7.65
N GLN A 167 1.05 5.31 8.71
CA GLN A 167 1.77 6.57 8.86
C GLN A 167 3.28 6.36 8.98
N ARG A 168 3.72 5.34 9.74
CA ARG A 168 5.14 5.08 9.98
C ARG A 168 5.92 4.75 8.69
N PHE A 169 5.28 4.13 7.71
CA PHE A 169 5.93 3.77 6.43
C PHE A 169 5.66 4.81 5.31
N GLN A 170 5.03 5.95 5.62
CA GLN A 170 4.88 7.08 4.70
C GLN A 170 6.06 8.06 4.83
N THR A 171 7.27 7.56 4.57
CA THR A 171 8.50 8.36 4.67
C THR A 171 9.50 7.96 3.59
N SER A 172 10.41 8.87 3.24
CA SER A 172 11.54 8.57 2.36
C SER A 172 12.71 7.91 3.10
N LYS A 173 12.64 7.83 4.43
CA LYS A 173 13.69 7.25 5.29
C LYS A 173 13.73 5.72 5.16
N PRO A 174 14.88 5.08 5.41
CA PRO A 174 14.99 3.63 5.29
C PRO A 174 14.24 2.91 6.43
N MET A 175 13.03 2.42 6.16
CA MET A 175 12.17 1.75 7.16
C MET A 175 12.19 0.22 7.10
N THR A 176 12.85 -0.37 6.10
CA THR A 176 12.86 -1.81 5.85
C THR A 176 13.29 -2.66 7.05
N PRO A 177 14.28 -2.24 7.88
CA PRO A 177 14.62 -2.95 9.12
C PRO A 177 13.46 -3.11 10.12
N TYR A 178 12.53 -2.16 10.16
CA TYR A 178 11.38 -2.17 11.08
C TYR A 178 10.18 -2.96 10.57
N LEU A 179 10.17 -3.33 9.28
CA LEU A 179 9.00 -3.92 8.62
C LEU A 179 8.56 -5.25 9.25
N PHE A 180 9.51 -6.10 9.64
CA PHE A 180 9.22 -7.39 10.26
C PHE A 180 8.40 -7.22 11.56
N GLU A 181 8.89 -6.41 12.49
CA GLU A 181 8.22 -6.22 13.78
C GLU A 181 6.90 -5.46 13.62
N ALA A 182 6.88 -4.44 12.75
CA ALA A 182 5.67 -3.64 12.54
C ALA A 182 4.51 -4.48 11.96
N VAL A 183 4.77 -5.35 10.99
CA VAL A 183 3.74 -6.24 10.42
C VAL A 183 3.31 -7.32 11.40
N GLU A 184 4.26 -7.91 12.15
CA GLU A 184 3.94 -8.87 13.21
C GLU A 184 3.02 -8.23 14.26
N LYS A 185 3.33 -7.01 14.69
CA LYS A 185 2.55 -6.25 15.67
C LYS A 185 1.15 -5.93 15.15
N LEU A 186 1.02 -5.46 13.91
CA LEU A 186 -0.29 -5.19 13.28
C LEU A 186 -1.16 -6.45 13.21
N LEU A 187 -0.60 -7.57 12.73
CA LEU A 187 -1.30 -8.85 12.68
C LEU A 187 -1.77 -9.29 14.05
N ARG A 188 -0.93 -9.16 15.08
CA ARG A 188 -1.31 -9.51 16.46
C ARG A 188 -2.46 -8.68 16.98
N TYR A 189 -2.46 -7.37 16.77
CA TYR A 189 -3.56 -6.51 17.22
C TYR A 189 -4.89 -6.96 16.63
N LEU A 190 -4.93 -7.17 15.32
CA LEU A 190 -6.14 -7.62 14.64
C LEU A 190 -6.56 -9.03 15.06
N MET A 191 -5.61 -9.97 15.14
CA MET A 191 -5.89 -11.36 15.50
C MET A 191 -6.36 -11.50 16.96
N ASN A 192 -5.83 -10.72 17.90
CA ASN A 192 -6.26 -10.76 19.30
C ASN A 192 -7.76 -10.44 19.49
N ARG A 193 -8.39 -9.79 18.52
CA ARG A 193 -9.83 -9.48 18.56
C ARG A 193 -10.74 -10.68 18.29
N CYS A 194 -10.25 -11.69 17.55
CA CYS A 194 -11.11 -12.78 17.08
C CYS A 194 -10.48 -14.19 17.12
N VAL A 195 -9.17 -14.32 17.33
CA VAL A 195 -8.43 -15.59 17.43
C VAL A 195 -8.30 -16.00 18.88
N LYS A 196 -8.33 -17.30 19.16
CA LYS A 196 -8.22 -17.79 20.54
C LYS A 196 -6.83 -17.50 21.14
N PRO A 197 -6.75 -17.11 22.43
CA PRO A 197 -5.48 -16.72 23.06
C PRO A 197 -4.40 -17.81 23.10
N ASP A 198 -4.78 -19.08 23.12
CA ASP A 198 -3.87 -20.23 23.09
C ASP A 198 -3.05 -20.32 21.79
N LEU A 199 -3.64 -19.88 20.66
CA LEU A 199 -2.97 -19.84 19.35
C LEU A 199 -2.06 -18.61 19.19
N MET A 200 -2.31 -17.54 19.96
CA MET A 200 -1.57 -16.27 19.86
C MET A 200 -0.17 -16.29 20.50
N LYS A 201 0.24 -17.43 21.08
CA LYS A 201 1.58 -17.63 21.68
C LYS A 201 2.71 -17.71 20.65
N CYS A 202 2.41 -17.98 19.38
CA CYS A 202 3.41 -18.10 18.34
C CYS A 202 3.93 -16.72 17.87
N THR A 203 5.10 -16.66 17.22
CA THR A 203 5.76 -15.42 16.77
C THR A 203 6.21 -15.46 15.30
N GLY A 204 6.35 -14.28 14.72
CA GLY A 204 6.83 -14.07 13.35
C GLY A 204 6.04 -14.88 12.31
N PRO A 205 6.71 -15.63 11.42
CA PRO A 205 6.05 -16.36 10.33
C PRO A 205 5.01 -17.39 10.79
N LYS A 206 5.09 -17.88 12.04
CA LYS A 206 4.11 -18.85 12.57
C LYS A 206 2.71 -18.25 12.67
N LEU A 207 2.58 -16.94 12.85
CA LEU A 207 1.28 -16.26 12.83
C LEU A 207 0.56 -16.41 11.49
N LEU A 208 1.30 -16.61 10.40
CA LEU A 208 0.73 -16.80 9.06
C LEU A 208 0.10 -18.18 8.87
N SER A 209 0.43 -19.15 9.73
CA SER A 209 -0.13 -20.51 9.67
C SER A 209 -1.48 -20.66 10.38
N ILE A 210 -1.91 -19.64 11.13
CA ILE A 210 -3.20 -19.67 11.82
C ILE A 210 -4.29 -19.44 10.78
N ASP A 211 -5.07 -20.48 10.50
CA ASP A 211 -6.19 -20.41 9.57
C ASP A 211 -7.40 -19.75 10.25
N THR A 212 -7.69 -18.51 9.88
CA THR A 212 -8.82 -17.73 10.39
C THR A 212 -10.17 -18.14 9.79
N LYS A 213 -10.20 -19.07 8.82
CA LYS A 213 -11.46 -19.61 8.28
C LYS A 213 -12.04 -20.72 9.14
N LYS A 214 -11.19 -21.42 9.91
CA LYS A 214 -11.65 -22.49 10.80
C LYS A 214 -12.25 -21.91 12.08
N SER A 215 -13.51 -22.23 12.32
CA SER A 215 -14.23 -21.82 13.53
C SER A 215 -13.55 -22.28 14.82
N GLU A 216 -12.83 -23.40 14.79
CA GLU A 216 -12.07 -23.93 15.93
C GLU A 216 -10.93 -23.02 16.40
N ASN A 217 -10.40 -22.17 15.52
CA ASN A 217 -9.30 -21.25 15.83
C ASN A 217 -9.80 -19.89 16.36
N LEU A 218 -11.11 -19.64 16.25
CA LEU A 218 -11.72 -18.36 16.57
C LEU A 218 -12.40 -18.41 17.95
N ILE A 219 -12.48 -17.25 18.59
CA ILE A 219 -13.35 -17.09 19.75
C ILE A 219 -14.82 -17.09 19.32
N LEU A 220 -15.71 -17.43 20.25
CA LEU A 220 -17.16 -17.38 20.01
C LEU A 220 -17.57 -15.96 19.59
N SER A 221 -18.50 -15.85 18.65
CA SER A 221 -18.90 -14.54 18.09
C SER A 221 -19.27 -13.53 19.17
N LYS A 222 -20.02 -13.95 20.20
CA LYS A 222 -20.40 -13.12 21.34
C LYS A 222 -19.22 -12.50 22.13
N ASN A 223 -18.03 -13.06 22.02
CA ASN A 223 -16.83 -12.62 22.75
C ASN A 223 -15.86 -11.81 21.88
N ILE A 224 -16.18 -11.55 20.61
CA ILE A 224 -15.34 -10.76 19.71
C ILE A 224 -15.13 -9.37 20.29
N ASP A 225 -13.90 -8.89 20.20
CA ASP A 225 -13.66 -7.49 20.51
C ASP A 225 -14.05 -6.59 19.33
N ILE A 226 -15.25 -6.04 19.42
CA ILE A 226 -15.79 -5.04 18.49
C ILE A 226 -15.44 -3.58 18.90
N GLY A 227 -14.67 -3.40 19.98
CA GLY A 227 -14.28 -2.09 20.49
C GLY A 227 -15.33 -1.43 21.41
N PHE A 228 -14.86 -0.49 22.23
CA PHE A 228 -15.67 0.15 23.28
C PHE A 228 -16.81 1.00 22.71
N ALA A 229 -16.53 1.82 21.69
CA ALA A 229 -17.53 2.69 21.07
C ALA A 229 -18.69 1.90 20.46
N THR A 230 -18.37 0.82 19.74
CA THR A 230 -19.36 -0.09 19.15
C THR A 230 -20.19 -0.79 20.22
N LYS A 231 -19.56 -1.31 21.29
CA LYS A 231 -20.26 -1.95 22.42
C LYS A 231 -21.24 -0.99 23.10
N ARG A 232 -20.84 0.28 23.29
CA ARG A 232 -21.70 1.31 23.87
C ARG A 232 -22.92 1.57 22.98
N LEU A 233 -22.71 1.83 21.69
CA LEU A 233 -23.80 2.09 20.75
C LEU A 233 -24.79 0.91 20.68
N LEU A 234 -24.31 -0.34 20.61
CA LEU A 234 -25.19 -1.52 20.63
C LEU A 234 -26.03 -1.68 21.91
N GLY A 235 -25.62 -1.05 23.02
CA GLY A 235 -26.33 -1.06 24.30
C GLY A 235 -27.26 0.12 24.51
N GLU A 236 -27.26 1.13 23.62
CA GLU A 236 -28.11 2.31 23.75
C GLU A 236 -29.57 1.99 23.39
N THR A 237 -30.50 2.35 24.27
CA THR A 237 -31.95 2.07 24.12
C THR A 237 -32.61 2.81 22.95
N ALA A 238 -31.94 3.84 22.41
CA ALA A 238 -32.36 4.56 21.21
C ALA A 238 -32.21 3.72 19.92
N ILE A 239 -31.48 2.60 19.99
CA ILE A 239 -31.23 1.70 18.88
C ILE A 239 -32.22 0.53 18.98
N THR A 240 -33.33 0.60 18.23
CA THR A 240 -34.35 -0.47 18.17
C THR A 240 -33.84 -1.63 17.33
N VAL A 241 -32.96 -2.46 17.91
CA VAL A 241 -32.33 -3.60 17.22
C VAL A 241 -32.68 -4.90 17.93
N THR A 242 -33.21 -5.85 17.17
CA THR A 242 -33.52 -7.19 17.67
C THR A 242 -32.26 -7.95 18.05
N GLU A 243 -32.33 -8.87 19.02
CA GLU A 243 -31.18 -9.70 19.39
C GLU A 243 -30.61 -10.51 18.22
N ARG A 244 -31.47 -10.90 17.27
CA ARG A 244 -31.06 -11.53 16.02
C ARG A 244 -30.13 -10.62 15.19
N GLN A 245 -30.53 -9.38 14.97
CA GLN A 245 -29.73 -8.41 14.22
C GLN A 245 -28.41 -8.09 14.94
N LYS A 246 -28.38 -8.02 16.28
CA LYS A 246 -27.13 -7.86 17.03
C LYS A 246 -26.18 -9.03 16.81
N LEU A 247 -26.69 -10.27 16.81
CA LEU A 247 -25.87 -11.45 16.54
C LEU A 247 -25.37 -11.50 15.09
N GLU A 248 -26.22 -11.12 14.13
CA GLU A 248 -25.85 -10.98 12.71
C GLU A 248 -24.74 -9.92 12.55
N PHE A 249 -24.86 -8.76 13.20
CA PHE A 249 -23.81 -7.72 13.21
C PHE A 249 -22.46 -8.25 13.69
N ILE A 250 -22.46 -8.95 14.82
CA ILE A 250 -21.25 -9.46 15.43
C ILE A 250 -20.62 -10.53 14.53
N HIS A 251 -21.44 -11.31 13.84
CA HIS A 251 -20.97 -12.24 12.82
C HIS A 251 -20.33 -11.50 11.63
N GLU A 252 -20.94 -10.42 11.14
CA GLU A 252 -20.36 -9.55 10.10
C GLU A 252 -19.02 -8.96 10.54
N CYS A 253 -18.93 -8.44 11.77
CA CYS A 253 -17.68 -7.93 12.35
C CYS A 253 -16.58 -9.00 12.35
N ARG A 254 -16.93 -10.24 12.74
CA ARG A 254 -16.00 -11.37 12.70
C ARG A 254 -15.52 -11.62 11.28
N SER A 255 -16.44 -11.68 10.35
CA SER A 255 -16.16 -12.01 8.95
C SER A 255 -15.27 -10.95 8.29
N MET A 256 -15.48 -9.67 8.62
CA MET A 256 -14.61 -8.57 8.19
C MET A 256 -13.19 -8.75 8.74
N LEU A 257 -13.05 -9.02 10.05
CA LEU A 257 -11.74 -9.25 10.68
C LEU A 257 -11.01 -10.45 10.08
N THR A 258 -11.68 -11.60 9.95
CA THR A 258 -11.05 -12.81 9.42
C THR A 258 -10.64 -12.63 7.95
N THR A 259 -11.44 -11.93 7.15
CA THR A 259 -11.13 -11.59 5.76
C THR A 259 -9.92 -10.66 5.67
N MET A 260 -9.89 -9.60 6.49
CA MET A 260 -8.76 -8.67 6.55
C MET A 260 -7.47 -9.36 6.97
N ILE A 261 -7.52 -10.17 8.04
CA ILE A 261 -6.37 -10.95 8.52
C ILE A 261 -5.90 -11.91 7.45
N ALA A 262 -6.81 -12.63 6.77
CA ALA A 262 -6.45 -13.55 5.71
C ALA A 262 -5.74 -12.84 4.55
N LYS A 263 -6.19 -11.63 4.19
CA LYS A 263 -5.54 -10.80 3.15
C LYS A 263 -4.15 -10.32 3.59
N LEU A 264 -4.01 -9.87 4.84
CA LEU A 264 -2.71 -9.51 5.41
C LEU A 264 -1.77 -10.71 5.46
N GLN A 265 -2.25 -11.90 5.83
CA GLN A 265 -1.48 -13.13 5.81
C GLN A 265 -1.09 -13.54 4.38
N GLU A 266 -2.00 -13.39 3.40
CA GLU A 266 -1.77 -13.73 2.00
C GLU A 266 -0.60 -12.93 1.41
N LYS A 267 -0.55 -11.61 1.66
CA LYS A 267 0.43 -10.70 1.08
C LYS A 267 1.53 -10.29 2.06
N SER A 268 1.65 -11.00 3.20
CA SER A 268 2.55 -10.60 4.27
C SER A 268 4.03 -10.66 3.86
N PRO A 269 4.82 -9.60 4.11
CA PRO A 269 6.28 -9.66 3.97
C PRO A 269 6.92 -10.60 4.98
N LEU A 270 6.22 -11.02 6.05
CA LEU A 270 6.71 -12.02 7.01
C LEU A 270 6.99 -13.39 6.37
N LYS A 271 6.45 -13.67 5.18
CA LYS A 271 6.77 -14.88 4.40
C LYS A 271 8.22 -14.87 3.89
N GLN A 272 8.78 -13.67 3.69
CA GLN A 272 10.09 -13.49 3.09
C GLN A 272 11.18 -13.59 4.16
N LYS A 273 12.12 -14.51 3.95
CA LYS A 273 13.28 -14.66 4.83
C LYS A 273 14.15 -13.40 4.89
N ALA A 274 14.30 -12.72 3.75
CA ALA A 274 15.01 -11.44 3.66
C ALA A 274 14.46 -10.38 4.64
N VAL A 275 13.13 -10.24 4.74
CA VAL A 275 12.49 -9.27 5.68
C VAL A 275 12.82 -9.60 7.13
N ARG A 276 12.81 -10.89 7.48
CA ARG A 276 13.26 -11.33 8.81
C ARG A 276 14.74 -11.07 9.02
N GLY A 277 15.57 -11.27 8.00
CA GLY A 277 17.00 -10.96 8.02
C GLY A 277 17.26 -9.48 8.27
N LEU A 278 16.57 -8.60 7.53
CA LEU A 278 16.70 -7.14 7.61
C LEU A 278 16.42 -6.58 9.01
N SER A 279 15.55 -7.23 9.79
CA SER A 279 15.32 -6.85 11.19
C SER A 279 16.51 -7.04 12.12
N SER A 280 17.62 -7.64 11.66
CA SER A 280 18.88 -7.56 12.39
C SER A 280 19.42 -6.13 12.45
N LEU A 281 19.07 -5.26 11.50
CA LEU A 281 19.50 -3.86 11.47
C LEU A 281 18.60 -2.95 12.32
N ASP A 282 17.61 -3.51 13.02
CA ASP A 282 16.80 -2.76 13.96
C ASP A 282 17.59 -2.50 15.26
N PRO A 283 17.80 -1.23 15.65
CA PRO A 283 18.46 -0.87 16.92
C PRO A 283 17.90 -1.58 18.14
N CYS A 284 16.58 -1.75 18.24
CA CYS A 284 15.95 -2.44 19.36
C CYS A 284 16.37 -3.91 19.42
N VAL A 285 16.48 -4.58 18.28
CA VAL A 285 16.90 -5.98 18.21
C VAL A 285 18.37 -6.13 18.59
N ILE A 286 19.23 -5.21 18.14
CA ILE A 286 20.67 -5.21 18.45
C ILE A 286 20.89 -4.97 19.95
N GLN A 287 20.24 -3.96 20.53
CA GLN A 287 20.43 -3.57 21.93
C GLN A 287 19.85 -4.56 22.93
N HIS A 288 18.70 -5.18 22.64
CA HIS A 288 17.99 -6.05 23.59
C HIS A 288 18.21 -7.54 23.32
N SER A 289 18.63 -7.93 22.12
CA SER A 289 18.76 -9.33 21.73
C SER A 289 19.89 -9.54 20.69
N PRO A 290 21.15 -9.24 21.04
CA PRO A 290 22.27 -9.24 20.09
C PRO A 290 22.50 -10.61 19.44
N GLN A 291 22.30 -11.72 20.15
CA GLN A 291 22.44 -13.07 19.57
C GLN A 291 21.36 -13.35 18.51
N LEU A 292 20.15 -12.82 18.71
CA LEU A 292 19.08 -12.91 17.71
C LEU A 292 19.40 -12.03 16.50
N ALA A 293 19.94 -10.84 16.72
CA ALA A 293 20.39 -9.93 15.67
C ALA A 293 21.45 -10.60 14.78
N GLN A 294 22.49 -11.19 15.39
CA GLN A 294 23.56 -11.93 14.69
C GLN A 294 23.02 -13.10 13.87
N LYS A 295 22.10 -13.88 14.43
CA LYS A 295 21.45 -14.98 13.72
C LYS A 295 20.65 -14.49 12.50
N ARG A 296 19.87 -13.42 12.68
CA ARG A 296 19.08 -12.81 11.58
C ARG A 296 19.98 -12.21 10.50
N PHE A 297 21.07 -11.56 10.89
CA PHE A 297 22.04 -11.01 9.93
C PHE A 297 22.72 -12.11 9.13
N SER A 298 23.04 -13.25 9.74
CA SER A 298 23.58 -14.40 9.01
C SER A 298 22.60 -14.88 7.93
N PHE A 299 21.31 -14.98 8.24
CA PHE A 299 20.28 -15.29 7.24
C PHE A 299 20.16 -14.22 6.16
N LEU A 300 20.31 -12.95 6.51
CA LEU A 300 20.29 -11.85 5.54
C LEU A 300 21.43 -11.99 4.53
N LEU A 301 22.64 -12.29 4.99
CA LEU A 301 23.80 -12.50 4.13
C LEU A 301 23.60 -13.70 3.19
N GLU A 302 23.04 -14.80 3.68
CA GLU A 302 22.68 -15.96 2.85
C GLU A 302 21.69 -15.57 1.74
N GLU A 303 20.63 -14.82 2.06
CA GLU A 303 19.63 -14.40 1.07
C GLU A 303 20.21 -13.42 0.04
N LEU A 304 21.07 -12.49 0.46
CA LEU A 304 21.76 -11.55 -0.45
C LEU A 304 22.76 -12.27 -1.37
N ASN A 305 23.47 -13.28 -0.85
CA ASN A 305 24.41 -14.08 -1.62
C ASN A 305 23.68 -14.98 -2.63
N HIS A 306 22.60 -15.66 -2.21
CA HIS A 306 21.77 -16.44 -3.13
C HIS A 306 21.17 -15.60 -4.27
N ALA A 307 20.89 -14.32 -4.02
CA ALA A 307 20.46 -13.37 -5.03
C ALA A 307 21.60 -12.82 -5.91
N ASN A 308 22.84 -13.25 -5.70
CA ASN A 308 24.06 -12.74 -6.33
C ASN A 308 24.26 -11.23 -6.17
N ILE A 309 23.75 -10.65 -5.08
CA ILE A 309 23.90 -9.22 -4.76
C ILE A 309 25.24 -8.96 -4.08
N ILE A 310 25.71 -9.92 -3.27
CA ILE A 310 27.01 -9.91 -2.61
C ILE A 310 27.75 -11.22 -2.90
N ASN A 311 29.07 -11.23 -2.77
CA ASN A 311 29.89 -12.44 -2.89
C ASN A 311 30.26 -13.03 -1.52
N ASP A 312 30.79 -14.25 -1.51
CA ASP A 312 31.16 -14.99 -0.30
C ASP A 312 32.16 -14.23 0.59
N VAL A 313 33.14 -13.56 -0.03
CA VAL A 313 34.19 -12.82 0.69
C VAL A 313 33.59 -11.63 1.44
N LEU A 314 32.73 -10.86 0.77
CA LEU A 314 32.02 -9.73 1.37
C LEU A 314 31.10 -10.22 2.50
N ALA A 315 30.37 -11.31 2.29
CA ALA A 315 29.48 -11.89 3.28
C ALA A 315 30.23 -12.33 4.55
N GLU A 316 31.31 -13.10 4.43
CA GLU A 316 32.06 -13.62 5.57
C GLU A 316 32.74 -12.49 6.37
N ASN A 317 33.27 -11.48 5.68
CA ASN A 317 33.85 -10.31 6.36
C ASN A 317 32.78 -9.48 7.06
N ALA A 318 31.68 -9.14 6.38
CA ALA A 318 30.58 -8.39 6.99
C ALA A 318 30.00 -9.11 8.22
N LYS A 319 29.91 -10.45 8.20
CA LYS A 319 29.46 -11.25 9.33
C LYS A 319 30.37 -11.09 10.56
N LYS A 320 31.69 -11.12 10.36
CA LYS A 320 32.69 -10.92 11.44
C LYS A 320 32.62 -9.50 12.01
N GLU A 321 32.55 -8.50 11.14
CA GLU A 321 32.42 -7.10 11.53
C GLU A 321 31.12 -6.83 12.30
N TYR A 322 30.01 -7.44 11.86
CA TYR A 322 28.72 -7.33 12.55
C TYR A 322 28.70 -8.02 13.92
N LEU A 323 29.38 -9.17 14.05
CA LEU A 323 29.56 -9.83 15.34
C LEU A 323 30.28 -8.89 16.33
N HIS A 324 31.34 -8.23 15.88
CA HIS A 324 32.03 -7.23 16.70
C HIS A 324 31.09 -6.07 17.08
N PHE A 325 30.37 -5.51 16.10
CA PHE A 325 29.40 -4.43 16.31
C PHE A 325 28.33 -4.77 17.35
N CYS A 326 27.73 -5.97 17.27
CA CYS A 326 26.71 -6.42 18.22
C CYS A 326 27.26 -6.65 19.64
N ASN A 327 28.57 -6.82 19.79
CA ASN A 327 29.23 -7.09 21.07
C ASN A 327 29.87 -5.82 21.69
N LEU A 328 29.66 -4.65 21.08
CA LEU A 328 30.01 -3.37 21.70
C LEU A 328 29.32 -3.22 23.06
N LYS A 329 29.91 -2.42 23.96
CA LYS A 329 29.31 -2.20 25.28
C LYS A 329 27.93 -1.58 25.13
N LYS A 330 27.01 -1.94 26.03
CA LYS A 330 25.64 -1.39 26.03
C LYS A 330 25.61 0.14 26.02
N SER A 331 26.53 0.79 26.75
CA SER A 331 26.66 2.25 26.76
C SER A 331 27.04 2.84 25.39
N GLU A 332 27.91 2.16 24.64
CA GLU A 332 28.32 2.60 23.30
C GLU A 332 27.15 2.46 22.32
N LEU A 333 26.46 1.31 22.33
CA LEU A 333 25.26 1.10 21.52
C LEU A 333 24.12 2.06 21.89
N GLN A 334 24.01 2.44 23.17
CA GLN A 334 23.03 3.44 23.61
C GLN A 334 23.37 4.82 23.07
N GLU A 335 24.63 5.23 23.05
CA GLU A 335 25.01 6.52 22.45
C GLU A 335 24.84 6.51 20.92
N ILE A 336 25.22 5.44 20.23
CA ILE A 336 25.05 5.30 18.77
C ILE A 336 23.57 5.41 18.39
N PHE A 337 22.69 4.71 19.09
CA PHE A 337 21.26 4.67 18.79
C PHE A 337 20.43 5.65 19.62
N ARG A 338 21.07 6.56 20.37
CA ARG A 338 20.39 7.64 21.08
C ARG A 338 19.45 8.45 20.18
N PRO A 339 19.78 8.75 18.91
CA PRO A 339 18.89 9.48 18.02
C PRO A 339 17.63 8.70 17.60
N CYS A 340 17.58 7.38 17.82
CA CYS A 340 16.47 6.50 17.45
C CYS A 340 15.33 6.48 18.50
N ASP A 341 15.30 7.42 19.44
CA ASP A 341 14.28 7.42 20.49
C ASP A 341 12.86 7.48 19.88
N GLN A 342 11.97 6.61 20.37
CA GLN A 342 10.86 5.97 19.62
C GLN A 342 9.75 6.88 19.07
N PHE A 343 9.92 8.21 19.17
CA PHE A 343 8.96 9.23 18.77
C PHE A 343 9.59 10.38 17.97
N SER A 344 10.90 10.33 17.75
CA SER A 344 11.67 11.32 17.01
C SER A 344 12.13 10.69 15.70
N ASP A 345 11.27 10.76 14.68
CA ASP A 345 11.67 10.50 13.29
C ASP A 345 12.54 11.65 12.75
N GLU A 346 13.44 12.24 13.54
CA GLU A 346 14.33 13.32 13.07
C GLU A 346 15.50 12.75 12.26
N VAL A 347 16.08 11.62 12.67
CA VAL A 347 17.29 11.04 12.06
C VAL A 347 16.99 9.64 11.50
N GLY A 348 17.36 9.39 10.25
CA GLY A 348 17.19 8.08 9.61
C GLY A 348 18.30 7.08 9.98
N LEU A 349 18.02 5.77 9.84
CA LEU A 349 19.01 4.72 10.11
C LEU A 349 20.24 4.84 9.21
N ASP A 350 20.08 5.31 7.99
CA ASP A 350 21.16 5.63 7.06
C ASP A 350 22.14 6.66 7.64
N THR A 351 21.63 7.74 8.23
CA THR A 351 22.48 8.75 8.89
C THR A 351 23.16 8.17 10.12
N ILE A 352 22.44 7.38 10.92
CA ILE A 352 22.97 6.81 12.17
C ILE A 352 24.09 5.81 11.86
N TYR A 353 23.82 4.80 11.04
CA TYR A 353 24.84 3.84 10.61
C TYR A 353 25.96 4.52 9.84
N GLY A 354 25.64 5.48 8.97
CA GLY A 354 26.63 6.24 8.23
C GLY A 354 27.61 6.98 9.14
N SER A 355 27.11 7.65 10.18
CA SER A 355 27.93 8.42 11.12
C SER A 355 28.96 7.59 11.87
N PHE A 356 28.69 6.29 12.07
CA PHE A 356 29.55 5.39 12.83
C PHE A 356 30.40 4.46 11.95
N LEU A 357 29.91 4.05 10.78
CA LEU A 357 30.56 3.03 9.95
C LEU A 357 31.35 3.62 8.76
N ILE A 358 31.03 4.84 8.31
CA ILE A 358 31.73 5.44 7.16
C ILE A 358 33.15 5.82 7.54
N GLY A 359 34.12 5.36 6.75
CA GLY A 359 35.54 5.68 6.96
C GLY A 359 36.26 4.77 7.96
N GLU A 360 35.51 3.96 8.71
CA GLU A 360 36.07 3.01 9.66
C GLU A 360 36.55 1.74 8.97
N ALA A 361 37.86 1.48 9.02
CA ALA A 361 38.48 0.32 8.37
C ALA A 361 37.92 -1.01 8.90
N ASN A 362 37.52 -1.05 10.18
CA ASN A 362 36.99 -2.23 10.85
C ASN A 362 35.53 -2.56 10.48
N TYR A 363 34.83 -1.68 9.74
CA TYR A 363 33.42 -1.84 9.39
C TYR A 363 33.12 -1.64 7.91
N LYS A 364 34.15 -1.69 7.07
CA LYS A 364 34.04 -1.40 5.64
C LYS A 364 33.04 -2.33 4.95
N HIS A 365 33.12 -3.64 5.20
CA HIS A 365 32.30 -4.66 4.55
C HIS A 365 30.86 -4.63 5.09
N LEU A 366 30.72 -4.42 6.40
CA LEU A 366 29.44 -4.23 7.06
C LEU A 366 28.69 -3.03 6.48
N TRP A 367 29.36 -1.90 6.32
CA TRP A 367 28.75 -0.72 5.72
C TRP A 367 28.28 -0.97 4.28
N GLU A 368 29.05 -1.70 3.48
CA GLU A 368 28.67 -2.07 2.13
C GLU A 368 27.36 -2.87 2.08
N VAL A 369 27.22 -3.86 2.96
CA VAL A 369 25.98 -4.64 3.10
C VAL A 369 24.82 -3.79 3.62
N ILE A 370 25.05 -2.95 4.64
CA ILE A 370 24.00 -2.09 5.21
C ILE A 370 23.46 -1.12 4.17
N LYS A 371 24.31 -0.51 3.34
CA LYS A 371 23.86 0.36 2.23
C LYS A 371 22.87 -0.35 1.32
N ILE A 372 23.19 -1.58 0.89
CA ILE A 372 22.31 -2.41 0.04
C ILE A 372 20.96 -2.62 0.72
N CYS A 373 20.95 -2.85 2.03
CA CYS A 373 19.74 -3.11 2.79
C CYS A 373 18.86 -1.86 2.97
N LEU A 374 19.47 -0.70 3.23
CA LEU A 374 18.75 0.54 3.51
C LEU A 374 18.18 1.21 2.26
N VAL A 375 18.66 0.85 1.05
CA VAL A 375 18.06 1.33 -0.22
C VAL A 375 16.85 0.51 -0.67
N LEU A 376 16.54 -0.61 0.01
CA LEU A 376 15.38 -1.42 -0.33
C LEU A 376 14.09 -0.64 -0.07
N SER A 377 13.17 -0.69 -1.04
CA SER A 377 11.85 -0.09 -0.88
C SER A 377 11.06 -0.80 0.23
N HIS A 378 10.43 -0.02 1.10
CA HIS A 378 9.61 -0.48 2.22
C HIS A 378 8.12 -0.15 2.06
N GLY A 379 7.73 0.49 0.95
CA GLY A 379 6.36 0.93 0.71
C GLY A 379 6.20 1.65 -0.62
N ASN A 380 4.96 1.95 -0.98
CA ASN A 380 4.64 2.60 -2.26
C ASN A 380 4.77 4.12 -2.21
N ALA A 381 4.90 4.75 -1.03
CA ALA A 381 4.94 6.19 -0.89
C ALA A 381 6.03 6.86 -1.75
N THR A 382 7.24 6.28 -1.78
CA THR A 382 8.33 6.78 -2.63
C THR A 382 8.01 6.64 -4.12
N VAL A 383 7.37 5.54 -4.53
CA VAL A 383 6.98 5.28 -5.92
C VAL A 383 5.87 6.23 -6.35
N GLU A 384 4.85 6.41 -5.53
CA GLU A 384 3.72 7.33 -5.75
C GLU A 384 4.17 8.80 -5.75
N GLY A 385 5.11 9.15 -4.88
CA GLY A 385 5.79 10.44 -4.92
C GLY A 385 6.53 10.64 -6.25
N GLY A 386 7.24 9.60 -6.72
CA GLY A 386 7.87 9.59 -8.04
C GLY A 386 6.86 9.84 -9.17
N PHE A 387 5.70 9.17 -9.16
CA PHE A 387 4.65 9.42 -10.15
C PHE A 387 4.07 10.82 -10.08
N SER A 388 3.92 11.39 -8.89
CA SER A 388 3.41 12.75 -8.71
C SER A 388 4.35 13.79 -9.30
N VAL A 389 5.65 13.61 -9.11
CA VAL A 389 6.64 14.49 -9.75
C VAL A 389 6.75 14.21 -11.25
N ASN A 390 6.67 12.96 -11.69
CA ASN A 390 6.61 12.68 -13.12
C ASN A 390 5.42 13.38 -13.77
N LYS A 391 4.25 13.36 -13.12
CA LYS A 391 3.05 14.06 -13.59
C LYS A 391 3.27 15.57 -13.76
N SER A 392 4.09 16.21 -12.92
CA SER A 392 4.40 17.65 -13.08
C SER A 392 5.43 17.92 -14.17
N LEU A 393 6.24 16.93 -14.56
CA LEU A 393 7.22 17.03 -15.65
C LEU A 393 6.62 16.68 -17.03
N LEU A 394 5.54 15.92 -17.07
CA LEU A 394 4.94 15.46 -18.33
C LEU A 394 4.40 16.62 -19.17
N VAL A 395 4.76 16.61 -20.45
CA VAL A 395 4.22 17.47 -21.51
C VAL A 395 3.68 16.55 -22.61
N GLU A 396 2.68 17.03 -23.37
CA GLU A 396 2.10 16.30 -24.49
C GLU A 396 3.19 15.83 -25.49
N ASN A 397 2.97 14.64 -26.08
CA ASN A 397 3.85 14.04 -27.09
C ASN A 397 5.29 13.74 -26.63
N MET A 398 5.50 13.55 -25.33
CA MET A 398 6.81 13.18 -24.80
C MET A 398 7.09 11.68 -24.94
N HIS A 399 8.29 11.33 -25.44
CA HIS A 399 8.78 9.96 -25.40
C HIS A 399 9.37 9.61 -24.03
N GLU A 400 9.33 8.33 -23.65
CA GLU A 400 9.89 7.80 -22.40
C GLU A 400 11.32 8.29 -22.11
N LYS A 401 12.19 8.28 -23.13
CA LYS A 401 13.58 8.75 -22.99
C LYS A 401 13.67 10.21 -22.54
N THR A 402 12.74 11.05 -23.00
CA THR A 402 12.70 12.46 -22.62
C THR A 402 12.21 12.62 -21.19
N VAL A 403 11.23 11.82 -20.76
CA VAL A 403 10.77 11.79 -19.36
C VAL A 403 11.92 11.42 -18.43
N ILE A 404 12.66 10.35 -18.76
CA ILE A 404 13.84 9.91 -17.99
C ILE A 404 14.89 11.02 -17.93
N ALA A 405 15.21 11.65 -19.06
CA ALA A 405 16.19 12.74 -19.10
C ALA A 405 15.77 13.95 -18.26
N GLN A 406 14.50 14.37 -18.35
CA GLN A 406 13.98 15.45 -17.51
C GLN A 406 13.98 15.09 -16.03
N ARG A 407 13.68 13.82 -15.70
CA ARG A 407 13.72 13.33 -14.33
C ARG A 407 15.11 13.42 -13.74
N HIS A 408 16.14 13.00 -14.48
CA HIS A 408 17.53 13.16 -14.06
C HIS A 408 17.90 14.63 -13.80
N ILE A 409 17.48 15.54 -14.68
CA ILE A 409 17.73 16.98 -14.50
C ILE A 409 17.03 17.50 -13.24
N HIS A 410 15.76 17.13 -13.04
CA HIS A 410 14.99 17.51 -11.86
C HIS A 410 15.68 17.05 -10.57
N ASP A 411 16.10 15.79 -10.51
CA ASP A 411 16.73 15.20 -9.33
C ASP A 411 18.08 15.87 -9.02
N GLU A 412 18.90 16.15 -10.03
CA GLU A 412 20.17 16.88 -9.88
C GLU A 412 19.95 18.32 -9.38
N ILE A 413 18.94 19.03 -9.90
CA ILE A 413 18.58 20.38 -9.42
C ILE A 413 18.17 20.32 -7.95
N GLN A 414 17.39 19.32 -7.57
CA GLN A 414 16.92 19.13 -6.21
C GLN A 414 18.09 18.80 -5.26
N GLU A 415 19.00 17.92 -5.66
CA GLU A 415 20.20 17.56 -4.91
C GLU A 415 21.13 18.76 -4.70
N ALA A 416 21.30 19.60 -5.72
CA ALA A 416 22.06 20.84 -5.61
C ALA A 416 21.40 21.88 -4.65
N GLY A 417 20.17 21.66 -4.19
CA GLY A 417 19.42 22.63 -3.39
C GLY A 417 18.83 23.78 -4.21
N GLY A 418 18.61 23.55 -5.50
CA GLY A 418 17.98 24.47 -6.42
C GLY A 418 18.91 24.96 -7.53
N ILE A 419 18.30 25.57 -8.55
CA ILE A 419 18.96 25.87 -9.84
C ILE A 419 20.17 26.82 -9.71
N LYS A 420 20.20 27.65 -8.66
CA LYS A 420 21.27 28.64 -8.43
C LYS A 420 22.56 28.01 -7.95
N ASN A 421 22.49 26.81 -7.35
CA ASN A 421 23.63 26.13 -6.75
C ASN A 421 24.32 25.18 -7.72
N ILE A 422 23.80 25.04 -8.94
CA ILE A 422 24.33 24.13 -9.94
C ILE A 422 25.60 24.74 -10.53
N HIS A 423 26.70 24.04 -10.37
CA HIS A 423 27.97 24.44 -10.96
C HIS A 423 27.98 24.09 -12.46
N ILE A 424 27.97 25.13 -13.31
CA ILE A 424 28.04 24.95 -14.77
C ILE A 424 29.47 24.58 -15.17
N SER A 425 29.69 23.27 -15.38
CA SER A 425 30.99 22.77 -15.82
C SER A 425 31.27 23.04 -17.30
N LYS A 426 32.56 23.12 -17.68
CA LYS A 426 32.97 23.20 -19.09
C LYS A 426 32.41 22.04 -19.93
N LYS A 427 32.34 20.84 -19.36
CA LYS A 427 31.75 19.67 -20.01
C LYS A 427 30.29 19.94 -20.39
N MET A 428 29.48 20.52 -19.48
CA MET A 428 28.09 20.86 -19.80
C MET A 428 27.98 21.84 -20.96
N LEU A 429 28.85 22.86 -20.99
CA LEU A 429 28.89 23.83 -22.10
C LEU A 429 29.24 23.17 -23.44
N ASP A 430 30.22 22.28 -23.46
CA ASP A 430 30.61 21.53 -24.65
C ASP A 430 29.50 20.56 -25.09
N TYR A 431 28.78 19.95 -24.14
CA TYR A 431 27.57 19.18 -24.43
C TYR A 431 26.50 20.08 -25.08
N VAL A 432 26.16 21.24 -24.51
CA VAL A 432 25.14 22.13 -25.11
C VAL A 432 25.53 22.54 -26.54
N ARG A 433 26.79 22.92 -26.77
CA ARG A 433 27.30 23.28 -28.11
C ARG A 433 27.13 22.16 -29.13
N GLY A 434 27.35 20.91 -28.74
CA GLY A 434 27.19 19.74 -29.61
C GLY A 434 25.77 19.18 -29.72
N ALA A 435 24.79 19.73 -28.98
CA ALA A 435 23.47 19.11 -28.85
C ALA A 435 22.72 18.99 -30.18
N ARG A 436 22.77 20.03 -31.02
CA ARG A 436 22.10 20.04 -32.33
C ARG A 436 22.66 18.96 -33.27
N LYS A 437 23.99 18.80 -33.29
CA LYS A 437 24.64 17.77 -34.11
C LYS A 437 24.19 16.36 -33.68
N ARG A 438 24.26 16.06 -32.38
CA ARG A 438 23.82 14.77 -31.83
C ARG A 438 22.34 14.50 -32.06
N TYR A 439 21.50 15.53 -32.03
CA TYR A 439 20.08 15.39 -32.36
C TYR A 439 19.87 14.98 -33.82
N HIS A 440 20.59 15.59 -34.77
CA HIS A 440 20.52 15.19 -36.17
C HIS A 440 21.03 13.76 -36.40
N GLU A 441 22.16 13.39 -35.78
CA GLU A 441 22.69 12.01 -35.82
C GLU A 441 21.66 11.01 -35.28
N TYR A 442 20.98 11.33 -34.18
CA TYR A 442 19.91 10.50 -33.62
C TYR A 442 18.71 10.34 -34.57
N LEU A 443 18.29 11.42 -35.25
CA LEU A 443 17.19 11.35 -36.23
C LEU A 443 17.56 10.46 -37.43
N GLU A 444 18.79 10.53 -37.91
CA GLU A 444 19.27 9.66 -38.99
C GLU A 444 19.29 8.19 -38.57
N MET A 445 19.82 7.89 -37.38
CA MET A 445 19.75 6.54 -36.81
C MET A 445 18.31 6.04 -36.70
N LYS A 446 17.37 6.88 -36.22
CA LYS A 446 15.96 6.50 -36.11
C LYS A 446 15.31 6.21 -37.46
N LYS A 447 15.70 6.95 -38.50
CA LYS A 447 15.23 6.70 -39.88
C LYS A 447 15.75 5.36 -40.40
N GLN A 448 17.01 5.03 -40.13
CA GLN A 448 17.62 3.75 -40.51
C GLN A 448 16.97 2.58 -39.75
N GLU A 449 16.82 2.68 -38.44
CA GLU A 449 16.14 1.67 -37.60
C GLU A 449 14.72 1.38 -38.09
N LYS A 450 13.96 2.42 -38.48
CA LYS A 450 12.61 2.26 -39.00
C LYS A 450 12.61 1.52 -40.34
N SER A 451 13.48 1.92 -41.26
CA SER A 451 13.63 1.26 -42.57
C SER A 451 14.00 -0.23 -42.42
N GLU A 452 14.91 -0.56 -41.50
CA GLU A 452 15.27 -1.95 -41.21
C GLU A 452 14.13 -2.75 -40.59
N LYS A 453 13.39 -2.15 -39.64
CA LYS A 453 12.21 -2.79 -39.04
C LYS A 453 11.13 -3.06 -40.08
N ASP A 454 10.89 -2.12 -40.98
CA ASP A 454 9.90 -2.27 -42.05
C ASP A 454 10.32 -3.37 -43.04
N LYS A 455 11.61 -3.44 -43.40
CA LYS A 455 12.17 -4.56 -44.20
C LYS A 455 11.98 -5.91 -43.50
N LYS A 456 12.37 -6.02 -42.23
CA LYS A 456 12.20 -7.26 -41.43
C LYS A 456 10.73 -7.66 -41.30
N LYS A 457 9.82 -6.70 -41.13
CA LYS A 457 8.38 -6.95 -41.06
C LYS A 457 7.82 -7.42 -42.39
N ALA A 458 8.27 -6.85 -43.51
CA ALA A 458 7.89 -7.30 -44.84
C ALA A 458 8.40 -8.71 -45.13
N GLU A 459 9.64 -9.01 -44.76
CA GLU A 459 10.24 -10.35 -44.90
C GLU A 459 9.52 -11.38 -44.03
N LYS A 460 9.23 -11.06 -42.77
CA LYS A 460 8.43 -11.92 -41.88
C LYS A 460 7.06 -12.24 -42.47
N ARG A 461 6.36 -11.24 -43.03
CA ARG A 461 5.06 -11.46 -43.70
C ARG A 461 5.18 -12.41 -44.90
N LYS A 462 6.26 -12.34 -45.67
CA LYS A 462 6.49 -13.27 -46.79
C LYS A 462 6.72 -14.70 -46.29
N LEU A 463 7.53 -14.87 -45.25
CA LEU A 463 7.77 -16.17 -44.62
C LEU A 463 6.50 -16.73 -44.00
N ASP A 464 5.70 -15.92 -43.30
CA ASP A 464 4.43 -16.36 -42.70
C ASP A 464 3.43 -16.86 -43.76
N ILE A 465 3.41 -16.26 -44.96
CA ILE A 465 2.60 -16.73 -46.09
C ILE A 465 3.13 -18.08 -46.59
N GLN A 466 4.44 -18.19 -46.83
CA GLN A 466 5.06 -19.45 -47.31
C GLN A 466 4.86 -20.61 -46.32
N VAL A 467 4.95 -20.34 -45.01
CA VAL A 467 4.69 -21.35 -43.97
C VAL A 467 3.24 -21.83 -44.04
N LYS A 468 2.27 -20.92 -44.15
CA LYS A 468 0.85 -21.31 -44.27
C LYS A 468 0.57 -22.12 -45.53
N ASP A 469 1.17 -21.75 -46.65
CA ASP A 469 1.01 -22.48 -47.91
C ASP A 469 1.55 -23.91 -47.79
N LEU A 470 2.77 -24.07 -47.25
CA LEU A 470 3.38 -25.38 -47.02
C LEU A 470 2.64 -26.22 -45.97
N GLU A 471 2.11 -25.61 -44.91
CA GLU A 471 1.28 -26.31 -43.92
C GLU A 471 -0.04 -26.80 -44.53
N GLY A 472 -0.64 -26.00 -45.42
CA GLY A 472 -1.81 -26.38 -46.19
C GLY A 472 -1.53 -27.55 -47.12
N GLU A 473 -0.39 -27.53 -47.82
CA GLU A 473 0.04 -28.62 -48.70
C GLU A 473 0.34 -29.91 -47.90
N ARG A 474 1.04 -29.79 -46.76
CA ARG A 474 1.28 -30.91 -45.84
C ARG A 474 -0.03 -31.57 -45.39
N LYS A 475 -1.03 -30.76 -45.02
CA LYS A 475 -2.34 -31.27 -44.59
C LYS A 475 -3.06 -32.04 -45.71
N LYS A 476 -3.03 -31.51 -46.94
CA LYS A 476 -3.59 -32.19 -48.12
C LYS A 476 -2.89 -33.54 -48.37
N LEU A 477 -1.56 -33.57 -48.31
CA LEU A 477 -0.77 -34.79 -48.46
C LEU A 477 -1.07 -35.83 -47.36
N MET A 478 -1.21 -35.40 -46.09
CA MET A 478 -1.57 -36.30 -44.99
C MET A 478 -2.95 -36.92 -45.21
N MET A 479 -3.95 -36.14 -45.59
CA MET A 479 -5.30 -36.67 -45.88
C MET A 479 -5.27 -37.69 -47.01
N ALA A 480 -4.60 -37.38 -48.12
CA ALA A 480 -4.47 -38.31 -49.25
C ALA A 480 -3.68 -39.59 -48.90
N THR A 481 -2.75 -39.52 -47.94
CA THR A 481 -1.99 -40.69 -47.47
C THR A 481 -2.85 -41.56 -46.56
N GLU A 482 -3.67 -40.97 -45.69
CA GLU A 482 -4.58 -41.70 -44.81
C GLU A 482 -5.69 -42.40 -45.62
N GLU A 483 -6.28 -41.73 -46.61
CA GLU A 483 -7.26 -42.35 -47.52
C GLU A 483 -6.69 -43.59 -48.23
N LYS A 484 -5.43 -43.52 -48.70
CA LYS A 484 -4.73 -44.66 -49.29
C LYS A 484 -4.47 -45.77 -48.28
N ARG A 485 -4.12 -45.41 -47.04
CA ARG A 485 -3.88 -46.35 -45.95
C ARG A 485 -5.14 -47.12 -45.60
N GLU A 486 -6.26 -46.43 -45.43
CA GLU A 486 -7.57 -47.05 -45.16
C GLU A 486 -7.99 -47.99 -46.29
N ALA A 487 -7.78 -47.61 -47.55
CA ALA A 487 -8.05 -48.47 -48.69
C ALA A 487 -7.23 -49.78 -48.66
N ILE A 488 -5.93 -49.69 -48.35
CA ILE A 488 -5.05 -50.86 -48.21
C ILE A 488 -5.48 -51.74 -47.02
N ASP A 489 -5.89 -51.13 -45.90
CA ASP A 489 -6.34 -51.87 -44.72
C ASP A 489 -7.63 -52.65 -44.98
N VAL A 490 -8.58 -52.08 -45.75
CA VAL A 490 -9.79 -52.77 -46.20
C VAL A 490 -9.43 -53.98 -47.08
N GLU A 491 -8.55 -53.80 -48.06
CA GLU A 491 -8.11 -54.88 -48.95
C GLU A 491 -7.38 -56.00 -48.17
N LEU A 492 -6.53 -55.64 -47.21
CA LEU A 492 -5.88 -56.60 -46.29
C LEU A 492 -6.90 -57.37 -45.46
N GLN A 493 -7.96 -56.73 -44.96
CA GLN A 493 -9.00 -57.41 -44.19
C GLN A 493 -9.79 -58.40 -45.06
N GLU A 494 -10.13 -58.03 -46.29
CA GLU A 494 -10.80 -58.94 -47.23
C GLU A 494 -9.93 -60.15 -47.56
N LEU A 495 -8.65 -59.94 -47.83
CA LEU A 495 -7.69 -61.01 -48.09
C LEU A 495 -7.52 -61.91 -46.86
N LYS A 496 -7.45 -61.36 -45.65
CA LYS A 496 -7.40 -62.14 -44.40
C LYS A 496 -8.66 -62.97 -44.17
N LYS A 497 -9.85 -62.43 -44.48
CA LYS A 497 -11.11 -63.18 -44.40
C LYS A 497 -11.13 -64.34 -45.40
N LYS A 498 -10.70 -64.10 -46.65
CA LYS A 498 -10.54 -65.15 -47.66
C LYS A 498 -9.53 -66.21 -47.23
N GLN A 499 -8.38 -65.79 -46.67
CA GLN A 499 -7.38 -66.70 -46.13
C GLN A 499 -7.93 -67.55 -44.98
N ALA A 500 -8.69 -66.95 -44.05
CA ALA A 500 -9.32 -67.67 -42.94
C ALA A 500 -10.41 -68.64 -43.38
N SER A 501 -11.04 -68.44 -44.55
CA SER A 501 -12.00 -69.39 -45.13
C SER A 501 -11.35 -70.57 -45.87
N LEU A 502 -10.02 -70.54 -46.07
CA LEU A 502 -9.25 -71.60 -46.72
C LEU A 502 -8.58 -72.57 -45.72
N TYR A 503 -8.68 -72.27 -44.42
CA TYR A 503 -8.31 -73.14 -43.30
C TYR A 503 -9.58 -73.59 -42.58
#